data_AF-A0A9D9R4Y1-F1
#
_entry.id   AF-A0A9D9R4Y1-F1
#
_cell.length_a   1.000
_cell.length_b   1.000
_cell.length_c   1.000
_cell.angle_alpha   90.00
_cell.angle_beta   90.00
_cell.angle_gamma   90.00
#
_symmetry.space_group_name_H-M   'P 1'
#
loop_
_entity.id
_entity.type
_entity.pdbx_description
1 polymer ?
#
loop_
_entity_poly.entity_id
_entity_poly.type
_entity_poly.pdbx_seq_one_letter_code
_entity_poly.pdbx_strand_id
1 'polypeptide(L)'
;MKIKVLILFCISLAALTSYGQSQAVISSHKPLTDTSSQKGFLGGRLSTGLEEQLEGAKKIKSESKAIIEDLGIKNLGIKASMLARRAAKKSPPKDEYSGIKTERRLGNYGSGARNTVEEINVVKYVEDEAVSPYVAEIWWFDPAQSRIVTGALKDNKSAQICHGPFSRIVNQNVSEQGFFFMGAKDGRWETYGPEGELLNKQYYHRGFPVESNISYYDAEQKKIKEIIPVVFGKIRGQYRAFYAGGNLKEEGVLDDNVRVGRWREYYEFGSGGRLKKEWRYGKDKFDTQEPELVQERDAQGKIIFQIQNKLGE
;
A
#
# COMPACT_ATOMS: atom_id res chain seq x y z
N MET A 1 30.64 -65.91 -4.73
CA MET A 1 29.82 -66.64 -5.72
C MET A 1 28.52 -67.07 -5.04
N LYS A 2 27.37 -66.84 -5.69
CA LYS A 2 26.02 -67.40 -5.37
C LYS A 2 25.35 -66.83 -4.10
N ILE A 3 24.08 -66.40 -4.03
CA ILE A 3 22.87 -66.54 -4.87
C ILE A 3 21.90 -65.36 -4.53
N LYS A 4 21.19 -64.85 -5.54
CA LYS A 4 19.97 -64.00 -5.44
C LYS A 4 18.70 -64.88 -5.39
N VAL A 5 17.56 -64.25 -5.11
CA VAL A 5 16.13 -64.67 -5.31
C VAL A 5 15.45 -64.94 -3.95
N LEU A 6 14.66 -64.01 -3.39
CA LEU A 6 13.32 -63.49 -3.76
C LEU A 6 12.20 -64.50 -3.45
N ILE A 7 11.15 -64.04 -2.72
CA ILE A 7 9.69 -64.37 -2.81
C ILE A 7 9.07 -64.09 -1.42
N LEU A 8 7.82 -63.66 -1.20
CA LEU A 8 6.80 -62.80 -1.83
C LEU A 8 5.54 -62.99 -0.91
N PHE A 9 4.63 -62.00 -0.85
CA PHE A 9 3.19 -62.12 -0.44
C PHE A 9 2.86 -62.33 1.07
N CYS A 10 1.78 -61.81 1.69
CA CYS A 10 0.46 -61.25 1.32
C CYS A 10 0.11 -60.09 2.30
N ILE A 11 -0.39 -58.93 1.89
CA ILE A 11 -1.82 -58.54 1.75
C ILE A 11 -2.74 -59.05 2.89
N SER A 12 -3.19 -58.14 3.76
CA SER A 12 -4.60 -58.10 4.16
C SER A 12 -5.06 -56.65 4.38
N LEU A 13 -6.23 -56.41 3.80
CA LEU A 13 -6.95 -55.17 3.65
C LEU A 13 -8.02 -55.14 4.76
N ALA A 14 -8.18 -54.03 5.48
CA ALA A 14 -9.40 -53.75 6.22
C ALA A 14 -9.74 -52.27 6.13
N ALA A 15 -10.88 -51.99 5.53
CA ALA A 15 -11.41 -50.68 5.23
C ALA A 15 -12.54 -50.30 6.21
N LEU A 16 -12.63 -49.00 6.49
CA LEU A 16 -13.84 -48.17 6.69
C LEU A 16 -14.80 -48.52 7.85
N THR A 17 -15.02 -47.58 8.78
CA THR A 17 -16.12 -46.59 8.70
C THR A 17 -16.16 -45.65 9.93
N SER A 18 -16.42 -44.38 9.63
CA SER A 18 -17.04 -43.28 10.42
C SER A 18 -17.05 -43.33 11.95
N TYR A 19 -16.56 -42.25 12.58
CA TYR A 19 -17.43 -41.24 13.20
C TYR A 19 -16.64 -39.93 13.35
N GLY A 20 -16.95 -38.98 12.46
CA GLY A 20 -16.57 -37.58 12.65
C GLY A 20 -17.56 -36.94 13.61
N GLN A 21 -17.06 -36.42 14.72
CA GLN A 21 -17.68 -35.32 15.45
C GLN A 21 -16.55 -34.44 16.01
N SER A 22 -16.00 -33.56 15.18
CA SER A 22 -15.51 -32.29 15.70
C SER A 22 -16.74 -31.37 15.83
N GLN A 23 -17.30 -31.31 17.02
CA GLN A 23 -18.14 -30.17 17.39
C GLN A 23 -17.22 -28.95 17.39
N ALA A 24 -17.16 -28.25 16.26
CA ALA A 24 -16.69 -26.88 16.23
C ALA A 24 -17.62 -26.09 17.14
N VAL A 25 -17.08 -25.59 18.25
CA VAL A 25 -17.75 -24.57 19.06
C VAL A 25 -17.76 -23.31 18.20
N ILE A 26 -18.79 -23.19 17.38
CA ILE A 26 -19.11 -21.96 16.65
C ILE A 26 -19.66 -21.00 17.71
N SER A 27 -18.79 -20.15 18.25
CA SER A 27 -19.22 -18.97 18.98
C SER A 27 -19.84 -17.99 17.98
N SER A 28 -21.13 -17.70 18.11
CA SER A 28 -21.86 -16.68 17.36
C SER A 28 -21.55 -15.24 17.82
N HIS A 29 -20.61 -15.06 18.76
CA HIS A 29 -20.16 -13.75 19.21
C HIS A 29 -18.66 -13.57 18.96
N LYS A 30 -18.32 -12.49 18.24
CA LYS A 30 -16.94 -12.05 18.02
C LYS A 30 -16.27 -11.81 19.38
N PRO A 31 -15.06 -12.29 19.63
CA PRO A 31 -14.37 -11.96 20.87
C PRO A 31 -14.10 -10.45 20.91
N LEU A 32 -14.56 -9.82 21.98
CA LEU A 32 -14.26 -8.43 22.32
C LEU A 32 -12.82 -8.37 22.85
N THR A 33 -11.87 -7.97 22.01
CA THR A 33 -10.55 -7.53 22.51
C THR A 33 -10.66 -6.05 22.83
N ASP A 34 -11.06 -5.76 24.07
CA ASP A 34 -11.04 -4.42 24.64
C ASP A 34 -9.57 -3.95 24.75
N THR A 35 -9.20 -2.92 24.02
CA THR A 35 -7.89 -2.25 24.15
C THR A 35 -7.99 -0.98 25.01
N SER A 36 -9.02 -0.86 25.86
CA SER A 36 -9.10 0.21 26.84
C SER A 36 -8.28 -0.11 28.11
N SER A 37 -7.25 0.71 28.32
CA SER A 37 -6.51 0.89 29.57
C SER A 37 -5.59 -0.25 30.06
N GLN A 38 -4.31 -0.15 29.70
CA GLN A 38 -3.25 -0.44 30.68
C GLN A 38 -2.46 0.84 30.94
N LYS A 39 -2.68 1.43 32.12
CA LYS A 39 -1.77 2.42 32.68
C LYS A 39 -0.45 1.70 32.96
N GLY A 40 0.58 2.08 32.21
CA GLY A 40 1.94 1.60 32.40
C GLY A 40 2.44 1.83 33.82
N PHE A 41 3.01 0.77 34.36
CA PHE A 41 3.66 0.64 35.66
C PHE A 41 5.02 1.36 35.65
N LEU A 42 5.02 2.69 35.71
CA LEU A 42 6.21 3.50 36.05
C LEU A 42 5.77 4.63 37.00
N GLY A 43 5.48 4.23 38.23
CA GLY A 43 5.40 5.13 39.36
C GLY A 43 6.79 5.52 39.83
N GLY A 44 7.10 6.80 39.78
CA GLY A 44 8.16 7.40 40.61
C GLY A 44 9.36 7.93 39.84
N ARG A 45 9.59 9.23 40.02
CA ARG A 45 10.81 10.00 39.73
C ARG A 45 11.03 10.44 38.28
N LEU A 46 10.34 11.50 37.89
CA LEU A 46 10.98 12.59 37.17
C LEU A 46 10.57 13.95 37.77
N SER A 47 11.58 14.74 38.04
CA SER A 47 11.70 15.93 38.88
C SER A 47 10.80 17.12 38.51
N THR A 48 10.19 17.68 39.56
CA THR A 48 10.05 19.12 39.88
C THR A 48 10.39 20.10 38.74
N GLY A 49 9.34 20.63 38.11
CA GLY A 49 9.45 21.66 37.06
C GLY A 49 8.15 21.86 36.26
N LEU A 50 7.23 20.91 36.34
CA LEU A 50 5.93 20.98 35.66
C LEU A 50 4.82 21.66 36.49
N GLU A 51 4.98 21.78 37.81
CA GLU A 51 3.95 22.35 38.70
C GLU A 51 3.72 23.84 38.47
N GLU A 52 4.77 24.60 38.16
CA GLU A 52 4.66 26.04 37.87
C GLU A 52 3.94 26.30 36.53
N GLN A 53 4.19 25.46 35.52
CA GLN A 53 3.47 25.49 34.25
C GLN A 53 2.01 25.01 34.38
N LEU A 54 1.75 24.05 35.28
CA LEU A 54 0.40 23.58 35.57
C LEU A 54 -0.42 24.64 36.31
N GLU A 55 0.16 25.36 37.27
CA GLU A 55 -0.49 26.47 37.95
C GLU A 55 -0.70 27.67 37.03
N GLY A 56 0.27 27.98 36.15
CA GLY A 56 0.09 28.97 35.08
C GLY A 56 -1.06 28.62 34.14
N ALA A 57 -1.17 27.36 33.72
CA ALA A 57 -2.26 26.87 32.89
C ALA A 57 -3.63 26.91 33.60
N LYS A 58 -3.67 26.60 34.90
CA LYS A 58 -4.90 26.72 35.72
C LYS A 58 -5.34 28.18 35.84
N LYS A 59 -4.40 29.10 36.06
CA LYS A 59 -4.67 30.54 36.16
C LYS A 59 -5.20 31.12 34.84
N ILE A 60 -4.56 30.78 33.72
CA ILE A 60 -5.03 31.16 32.37
C ILE A 60 -6.43 30.60 32.10
N LYS A 61 -6.71 29.37 32.53
CA LYS A 61 -8.03 28.74 32.37
C LYS A 61 -9.12 29.40 33.24
N SER A 62 -8.79 29.88 34.43
CA SER A 62 -9.73 30.63 35.27
C SER A 62 -9.97 32.04 34.73
N GLU A 63 -8.93 32.73 34.26
CA GLU A 63 -9.03 34.08 33.71
C GLU A 63 -9.82 34.08 32.40
N SER A 64 -9.53 33.14 31.50
CA SER A 64 -10.32 32.95 30.26
C SER A 64 -11.77 32.57 30.55
N LYS A 65 -12.05 31.79 31.60
CA LYS A 65 -13.42 31.49 32.03
C LYS A 65 -14.16 32.72 32.55
N ALA A 66 -13.49 33.57 33.33
CA ALA A 66 -14.04 34.83 33.83
C ALA A 66 -14.34 35.83 32.71
N ILE A 67 -13.45 35.94 31.71
CA ILE A 67 -13.64 36.79 30.52
C ILE A 67 -14.83 36.31 29.67
N ILE A 68 -14.99 35.00 29.50
CA ILE A 68 -16.12 34.41 28.76
C ILE A 68 -17.46 34.65 29.50
N GLU A 69 -17.42 34.71 30.83
CA GLU A 69 -18.59 34.96 31.68
C GLU A 69 -18.99 36.44 31.70
N ASP A 70 -18.01 37.35 31.73
CA ASP A 70 -18.19 38.81 31.66
C ASP A 70 -18.74 39.28 30.30
N LEU A 71 -18.32 38.63 29.20
CA LEU A 71 -18.85 38.88 27.86
C LEU A 71 -20.26 38.32 27.62
N GLY A 72 -20.89 37.69 28.63
CA GLY A 72 -22.25 37.14 28.52
C GLY A 72 -22.38 35.93 27.58
N ILE A 73 -21.26 35.33 27.17
CA ILE A 73 -21.20 34.27 26.15
C ILE A 73 -21.38 32.90 26.81
N LYS A 74 -22.53 32.64 27.45
CA LYS A 74 -22.74 31.44 28.27
C LYS A 74 -22.82 30.10 27.52
N ASN A 75 -22.75 30.07 26.18
CA ASN A 75 -23.07 28.85 25.41
C ASN A 75 -22.20 28.55 24.19
N LEU A 76 -21.18 29.35 23.85
CA LEU A 76 -20.32 29.03 22.70
C LEU A 76 -19.44 27.79 22.94
N GLY A 77 -18.92 27.60 24.15
CA GLY A 77 -18.11 26.42 24.47
C GLY A 77 -18.89 25.09 24.40
N ILE A 78 -20.18 25.11 24.75
CA ILE A 78 -21.05 23.93 24.66
C ILE A 78 -21.44 23.66 23.19
N LYS A 79 -21.76 24.70 22.41
CA LYS A 79 -22.05 24.54 20.97
C LYS A 79 -20.81 24.11 20.19
N ALA A 80 -19.63 24.66 20.49
CA ALA A 80 -18.35 24.29 19.90
C ALA A 80 -17.94 22.86 20.29
N SER A 81 -18.11 22.46 21.55
CA SER A 81 -17.83 21.07 21.97
C SER A 81 -18.86 20.07 21.42
N MET A 82 -20.12 20.45 21.25
CA MET A 82 -21.11 19.62 20.56
C MET A 82 -20.84 19.52 19.05
N LEU A 83 -20.40 20.59 18.39
CA LEU A 83 -19.94 20.57 16.99
C LEU A 83 -18.67 19.73 16.86
N ALA A 84 -17.70 19.86 17.76
CA ALA A 84 -16.48 19.05 17.79
C ALA A 84 -16.80 17.57 18.06
N ARG A 85 -17.73 17.24 18.97
CA ARG A 85 -18.19 15.86 19.19
C ARG A 85 -18.98 15.31 18.00
N ARG A 86 -19.77 16.13 17.30
CA ARG A 86 -20.44 15.76 16.04
C ARG A 86 -19.44 15.58 14.89
N ALA A 87 -18.37 16.38 14.84
CA ALA A 87 -17.29 16.24 13.87
C ALA A 87 -16.40 15.02 14.16
N ALA A 88 -16.10 14.73 15.43
CA ALA A 88 -15.38 13.53 15.87
C ALA A 88 -16.21 12.24 15.70
N LYS A 89 -17.55 12.33 15.73
CA LYS A 89 -18.43 11.22 15.30
C LYS A 89 -18.46 11.03 13.77
N LYS A 90 -18.02 12.03 12.99
CA LYS A 90 -17.93 11.97 11.52
C LYS A 90 -16.55 11.57 11.02
N SER A 91 -15.49 11.65 11.84
CA SER A 91 -14.21 11.06 11.46
C SER A 91 -14.39 9.53 11.38
N PRO A 92 -13.97 8.88 10.28
CA PRO A 92 -14.09 7.43 10.17
C PRO A 92 -13.44 6.78 11.39
N PRO A 93 -14.00 5.66 11.89
CA PRO A 93 -13.36 4.92 12.97
C PRO A 93 -11.91 4.63 12.56
N LYS A 94 -10.97 4.73 13.50
CA LYS A 94 -9.52 4.58 13.25
C LYS A 94 -9.16 3.26 12.53
N ASP A 95 -10.07 2.29 12.60
CA ASP A 95 -9.98 0.95 12.05
C ASP A 95 -10.77 0.79 10.74
N GLU A 96 -11.11 1.89 10.04
CA GLU A 96 -11.79 1.85 8.76
C GLU A 96 -11.22 2.91 7.81
N TYR A 97 -11.02 2.52 6.56
CA TYR A 97 -10.71 3.45 5.49
C TYR A 97 -11.62 3.15 4.30
N SER A 98 -12.25 4.18 3.74
CA SER A 98 -13.14 4.04 2.57
C SER A 98 -14.21 2.95 2.68
N GLY A 99 -14.78 2.70 3.86
CA GLY A 99 -15.80 1.67 4.09
C GLY A 99 -15.27 0.27 4.43
N ILE A 100 -13.96 0.05 4.36
CA ILE A 100 -13.31 -1.25 4.59
C ILE A 100 -12.60 -1.25 5.93
N LYS A 101 -12.81 -2.32 6.71
CA LYS A 101 -12.20 -2.47 8.02
C LYS A 101 -10.72 -2.81 7.90
N THR A 102 -9.92 -2.12 8.71
CA THR A 102 -8.47 -2.26 8.74
C THR A 102 -7.96 -2.75 10.08
N GLU A 103 -6.82 -3.40 10.07
CA GLU A 103 -6.05 -3.77 11.25
C GLU A 103 -4.68 -3.11 11.18
N ARG A 104 -4.21 -2.56 12.31
CA ARG A 104 -2.89 -1.93 12.37
C ARG A 104 -1.79 -2.99 12.46
N ARG A 105 -0.76 -2.85 11.63
CA ARG A 105 0.49 -3.60 11.66
C ARG A 105 1.67 -2.65 11.83
N LEU A 106 2.72 -3.19 12.41
CA LEU A 106 3.97 -2.48 12.63
C LEU A 106 5.10 -3.36 12.11
N GLY A 107 5.80 -2.85 11.11
CA GLY A 107 7.06 -3.40 10.65
C GLY A 107 8.21 -2.70 11.36
N ASN A 108 9.22 -3.46 11.77
CA ASN A 108 10.43 -2.90 12.37
C ASN A 108 11.61 -3.72 11.91
N TYR A 109 12.52 -3.10 11.17
CA TYR A 109 13.68 -3.77 10.61
C TYR A 109 14.87 -2.82 10.48
N GLY A 110 16.06 -3.41 10.46
CA GLY A 110 17.33 -2.68 10.54
C GLY A 110 17.86 -2.61 11.98
N SER A 111 18.97 -1.91 12.15
CA SER A 111 19.62 -1.73 13.45
C SER A 111 20.34 -0.38 13.52
N GLY A 112 20.44 0.17 14.73
CA GLY A 112 21.10 1.46 14.99
C GLY A 112 20.50 2.61 14.17
N ALA A 113 21.36 3.41 13.54
CA ALA A 113 21.00 4.58 12.72
C ALA A 113 20.41 4.22 11.33
N ARG A 114 20.08 2.95 11.08
CA ARG A 114 19.32 2.50 9.90
C ARG A 114 18.03 1.80 10.30
N ASN A 115 17.60 1.96 11.55
CA ASN A 115 16.36 1.37 12.02
C ASN A 115 15.17 2.04 11.31
N THR A 116 14.33 1.22 10.70
CA THR A 116 13.13 1.65 9.98
C THR A 116 11.91 1.04 10.63
N VAL A 117 10.98 1.89 11.04
CA VAL A 117 9.68 1.48 11.57
C VAL A 117 8.62 1.87 10.55
N GLU A 118 7.83 0.91 10.13
CA GLU A 118 6.71 1.10 9.20
C GLU A 118 5.40 0.86 9.94
N GLU A 119 4.62 1.91 10.13
CA GLU A 119 3.27 1.80 10.66
C GLU A 119 2.29 1.76 9.48
N ILE A 120 1.51 0.68 9.40
CA ILE A 120 0.62 0.46 8.26
C ILE A 120 -0.68 -0.20 8.71
N ASN A 121 -1.79 0.24 8.13
CA ASN A 121 -3.04 -0.49 8.22
C ASN A 121 -3.17 -1.49 7.07
N VAL A 122 -3.67 -2.68 7.36
CA VAL A 122 -3.94 -3.76 6.39
C VAL A 122 -5.42 -4.10 6.37
N VAL A 123 -5.90 -4.68 5.27
CA VAL A 123 -7.28 -5.18 5.16
C VAL A 123 -7.49 -6.28 6.21
N LYS A 124 -8.58 -6.18 6.98
CA LYS A 124 -8.87 -7.14 8.06
C LYS A 124 -9.39 -8.49 7.54
N TYR A 125 -10.16 -8.48 6.46
CA TYR A 125 -10.82 -9.66 5.92
C TYR A 125 -10.37 -9.90 4.48
N VAL A 126 -9.88 -11.11 4.21
CA VAL A 126 -9.41 -11.52 2.87
C VAL A 126 -10.52 -11.42 1.82
N GLU A 127 -11.78 -11.62 2.23
CA GLU A 127 -12.96 -11.52 1.37
C GLU A 127 -13.14 -10.13 0.74
N ASP A 128 -12.66 -9.08 1.42
CA ASP A 128 -12.77 -7.70 0.94
C ASP A 128 -11.63 -7.35 -0.04
N GLU A 129 -10.62 -8.21 -0.23
CA GLU A 129 -9.43 -7.95 -1.05
C GLU A 129 -9.73 -7.88 -2.56
N ALA A 130 -10.19 -6.73 -3.01
CA ALA A 130 -10.36 -6.39 -4.42
C ALA A 130 -9.20 -5.54 -4.94
N VAL A 131 -8.12 -6.19 -5.40
CA VAL A 131 -6.98 -5.49 -6.00
C VAL A 131 -7.30 -5.10 -7.45
N SER A 132 -7.02 -3.85 -7.81
CA SER A 132 -7.22 -3.36 -9.17
C SER A 132 -6.21 -3.99 -10.14
N PRO A 133 -6.65 -4.55 -11.29
CA PRO A 133 -5.75 -5.13 -12.28
C PRO A 133 -4.90 -4.08 -13.02
N TYR A 134 -5.27 -2.79 -12.92
CA TYR A 134 -4.60 -1.70 -13.62
C TYR A 134 -3.39 -1.13 -12.87
N VAL A 135 -3.30 -1.38 -11.57
CA VAL A 135 -2.27 -0.81 -10.70
C VAL A 135 -0.94 -1.55 -10.90
N ALA A 136 0.16 -0.79 -10.92
CA ALA A 136 1.51 -1.31 -11.15
C ALA A 136 2.06 -2.06 -9.95
N GLU A 137 1.94 -1.40 -8.82
CA GLU A 137 2.62 -1.74 -7.59
C GLU A 137 1.54 -1.97 -6.56
N ILE A 138 1.42 -3.22 -6.14
CA ILE A 138 0.55 -3.62 -5.07
C ILE A 138 1.42 -3.76 -3.84
N TRP A 139 1.17 -2.90 -2.86
CA TRP A 139 1.86 -2.86 -1.59
C TRP A 139 1.14 -3.77 -0.61
N TRP A 140 1.89 -4.68 0.00
CA TRP A 140 1.37 -5.63 0.97
C TRP A 140 2.38 -5.83 2.10
N PHE A 141 1.87 -6.11 3.29
CA PHE A 141 2.67 -6.40 4.47
C PHE A 141 2.98 -7.89 4.53
N ASP A 142 4.26 -8.23 4.68
CA ASP A 142 4.72 -9.59 4.93
C ASP A 142 4.86 -9.83 6.44
N PRO A 143 3.99 -10.64 7.07
CA PRO A 143 4.12 -10.95 8.49
C PRO A 143 5.41 -11.69 8.83
N ALA A 144 5.96 -12.49 7.91
CA ALA A 144 7.17 -13.25 8.15
C ALA A 144 8.41 -12.35 8.24
N GLN A 145 8.43 -11.28 7.46
CA GLN A 145 9.54 -10.32 7.41
C GLN A 145 9.27 -9.06 8.23
N SER A 146 8.04 -8.90 8.75
CA SER A 146 7.58 -7.70 9.47
C SER A 146 7.93 -6.41 8.73
N ARG A 147 7.61 -6.36 7.42
CA ARG A 147 7.87 -5.21 6.56
C ARG A 147 6.88 -5.15 5.40
N ILE A 148 6.74 -3.97 4.81
CA ILE A 148 5.97 -3.80 3.58
C ILE A 148 6.84 -4.17 2.39
N VAL A 149 6.27 -4.95 1.46
CA VAL A 149 6.91 -5.40 0.24
C VAL A 149 6.01 -5.03 -0.94
N THR A 150 6.64 -4.77 -2.08
CA THR A 150 5.97 -4.59 -3.37
C THR A 150 6.30 -5.79 -4.25
N GLY A 151 5.29 -6.47 -4.79
CA GLY A 151 5.52 -7.65 -5.64
C GLY A 151 4.30 -8.52 -5.90
N ALA A 152 4.50 -9.62 -6.64
CA ALA A 152 3.43 -10.55 -6.99
C ALA A 152 2.88 -11.28 -5.75
N LEU A 153 1.56 -11.17 -5.52
CA LEU A 153 0.88 -11.84 -4.42
C LEU A 153 0.85 -13.37 -4.53
N LYS A 154 1.04 -13.92 -5.74
CA LYS A 154 0.78 -15.34 -6.04
C LYS A 154 1.59 -16.32 -5.18
N ASP A 155 2.74 -15.90 -4.67
CA ASP A 155 3.64 -16.78 -3.92
C ASP A 155 3.47 -16.67 -2.40
N ASN A 156 2.76 -15.64 -1.89
CA ASN A 156 2.66 -15.39 -0.45
C ASN A 156 1.23 -15.50 0.06
N LYS A 157 0.87 -16.70 0.57
CA LYS A 157 -0.42 -16.98 1.21
C LYS A 157 -0.67 -16.17 2.49
N SER A 158 0.36 -15.56 3.06
CA SER A 158 0.28 -14.71 4.26
C SER A 158 0.37 -13.22 3.96
N ALA A 159 0.44 -12.83 2.68
CA ALA A 159 0.46 -11.43 2.30
C ALA A 159 -0.82 -10.74 2.79
N GLN A 160 -0.67 -9.56 3.40
CA GLN A 160 -1.78 -8.75 3.85
C GLN A 160 -1.81 -7.44 3.06
N ILE A 161 -2.87 -7.19 2.32
CA ILE A 161 -2.97 -6.01 1.47
C ILE A 161 -2.97 -4.73 2.33
N CYS A 162 -2.12 -3.77 1.98
CA CYS A 162 -2.06 -2.48 2.64
C CYS A 162 -3.33 -1.65 2.34
N HIS A 163 -3.97 -1.11 3.37
CA HIS A 163 -5.19 -0.33 3.23
C HIS A 163 -5.35 0.64 4.42
N GLY A 164 -5.51 1.93 4.14
CA GLY A 164 -5.58 2.98 5.14
C GLY A 164 -4.25 3.72 5.34
N PRO A 165 -4.07 4.39 6.49
CA PRO A 165 -2.91 5.24 6.74
C PRO A 165 -1.60 4.45 6.79
N PHE A 166 -0.55 5.10 6.30
CA PHE A 166 0.82 4.62 6.26
C PHE A 166 1.79 5.69 6.76
N SER A 167 2.78 5.29 7.55
CA SER A 167 3.91 6.14 7.93
C SER A 167 5.19 5.31 8.05
N ARG A 168 6.24 5.77 7.39
CA ARG A 168 7.60 5.24 7.52
C ARG A 168 8.43 6.19 8.36
N ILE A 169 9.05 5.66 9.40
CA ILE A 169 9.87 6.38 10.35
C ILE A 169 11.28 5.80 10.25
N VAL A 170 12.24 6.66 9.91
CA VAL A 170 13.66 6.32 9.85
C VAL A 170 14.37 7.21 10.86
N ASN A 171 15.12 6.62 11.79
CA ASN A 171 15.84 7.38 12.82
C ASN A 171 14.94 8.33 13.65
N GLN A 172 13.73 7.88 14.00
CA GLN A 172 12.72 8.65 14.74
C GLN A 172 12.09 9.83 13.97
N ASN A 173 12.53 10.08 12.73
CA ASN A 173 11.93 11.08 11.85
C ASN A 173 11.01 10.40 10.83
N VAL A 174 9.86 10.99 10.56
CA VAL A 174 8.95 10.50 9.50
C VAL A 174 9.61 10.78 8.16
N SER A 175 9.89 9.73 7.38
CA SER A 175 10.48 9.85 6.04
C SER A 175 9.43 9.85 4.94
N GLU A 176 8.33 9.13 5.12
CA GLU A 176 7.24 9.02 4.15
C GLU A 176 5.91 8.80 4.86
N GLN A 177 4.85 9.43 4.38
CA GLN A 177 3.50 9.20 4.88
C GLN A 177 2.48 9.26 3.75
N GLY A 178 1.37 8.56 3.93
CA GLY A 178 0.26 8.61 2.99
C GLY A 178 -0.83 7.62 3.34
N PHE A 179 -1.62 7.26 2.33
CA PHE A 179 -2.70 6.29 2.46
C PHE A 179 -2.58 5.26 1.36
N PHE A 180 -2.97 4.03 1.67
CA PHE A 180 -3.16 2.98 0.68
C PHE A 180 -4.64 2.66 0.51
N PHE A 181 -5.04 2.34 -0.70
CA PHE A 181 -6.32 1.75 -1.01
C PHE A 181 -6.07 0.43 -1.75
N MET A 182 -6.29 -0.69 -1.07
CA MET A 182 -6.17 -2.04 -1.64
C MET A 182 -4.79 -2.28 -2.26
N GLY A 183 -3.74 -1.85 -1.55
CA GLY A 183 -2.35 -1.95 -1.96
C GLY A 183 -1.90 -0.86 -2.93
N ALA A 184 -2.78 -0.01 -3.42
CA ALA A 184 -2.43 1.11 -4.31
C ALA A 184 -2.27 2.41 -3.52
N LYS A 185 -1.34 3.30 -3.91
CA LYS A 185 -1.20 4.63 -3.28
C LYS A 185 -2.49 5.45 -3.44
N ASP A 186 -2.97 6.07 -2.38
CA ASP A 186 -4.19 6.86 -2.37
C ASP A 186 -4.05 8.11 -1.49
N GLY A 187 -4.86 9.12 -1.77
CA GLY A 187 -4.87 10.38 -1.04
C GLY A 187 -3.56 11.15 -1.15
N ARG A 188 -3.24 11.89 -0.08
CA ARG A 188 -2.03 12.73 -0.02
C ARG A 188 -0.83 11.89 0.39
N TRP A 189 0.23 11.96 -0.39
CA TRP A 189 1.52 11.34 -0.15
C TRP A 189 2.59 12.40 0.03
N GLU A 190 3.40 12.24 1.06
CA GLU A 190 4.46 13.19 1.42
C GLU A 190 5.74 12.44 1.73
N THR A 191 6.85 12.95 1.22
CA THR A 191 8.19 12.49 1.57
C THR A 191 8.97 13.62 2.22
N TYR A 192 9.74 13.25 3.23
CA TYR A 192 10.52 14.17 4.04
C TYR A 192 12.00 13.83 3.93
N GLY A 193 12.84 14.85 4.05
CA GLY A 193 14.28 14.67 4.16
C GLY A 193 14.74 14.38 5.59
N PRO A 194 16.05 14.24 5.80
CA PRO A 194 16.62 13.85 7.09
C PRO A 194 16.29 14.82 8.23
N GLU A 195 16.13 16.11 7.92
CA GLU A 195 15.84 17.19 8.88
C GLU A 195 14.34 17.46 9.01
N GLY A 196 13.49 16.65 8.36
CA GLY A 196 12.03 16.80 8.37
C GLY A 196 11.50 17.83 7.36
N GLU A 197 12.34 18.31 6.44
CA GLU A 197 11.92 19.17 5.34
C GLU A 197 11.01 18.41 4.36
N LEU A 198 9.92 19.04 3.91
CA LEU A 198 9.01 18.44 2.93
C LEU A 198 9.68 18.45 1.54
N LEU A 199 10.07 17.27 1.04
CA LEU A 199 10.73 17.12 -0.26
C LEU A 199 9.75 16.96 -1.40
N ASN A 200 8.70 16.16 -1.20
CA ASN A 200 7.67 15.94 -2.20
C ASN A 200 6.30 15.86 -1.53
N LYS A 201 5.32 16.42 -2.22
CA LYS A 201 3.91 16.29 -1.89
C LYS A 201 3.15 16.01 -3.18
N GLN A 202 2.48 14.86 -3.21
CA GLN A 202 1.72 14.42 -4.37
C GLN A 202 0.37 13.84 -3.93
N TYR A 203 -0.64 13.99 -4.77
CA TYR A 203 -1.94 13.40 -4.56
C TYR A 203 -2.14 12.22 -5.51
N TYR A 204 -2.60 11.11 -4.96
CA TYR A 204 -2.92 9.90 -5.71
C TYR A 204 -4.39 9.54 -5.53
N HIS A 205 -4.94 8.89 -6.55
CA HIS A 205 -6.24 8.25 -6.50
C HIS A 205 -6.08 6.82 -6.99
N ARG A 206 -6.27 5.84 -6.10
CA ARG A 206 -6.23 4.40 -6.42
C ARG A 206 -5.00 3.96 -7.24
N GLY A 207 -3.84 4.51 -6.93
CA GLY A 207 -2.53 4.16 -7.51
C GLY A 207 -2.02 5.14 -8.57
N PHE A 208 -2.85 6.06 -9.06
CA PHE A 208 -2.47 7.01 -10.11
C PHE A 208 -2.42 8.44 -9.59
N PRO A 209 -1.49 9.29 -10.04
CA PRO A 209 -1.52 10.72 -9.70
C PRO A 209 -2.89 11.33 -10.06
N VAL A 210 -3.46 12.14 -9.18
CA VAL A 210 -4.80 12.74 -9.38
C VAL A 210 -4.90 13.56 -10.66
N GLU A 211 -3.81 14.21 -11.07
CA GLU A 211 -3.76 15.03 -12.29
C GLU A 211 -3.70 14.18 -13.58
N SER A 212 -3.51 12.87 -13.48
CA SER A 212 -3.33 11.99 -14.64
C SER A 212 -4.58 11.99 -15.53
N ASN A 213 -4.35 11.98 -16.85
CA ASN A 213 -5.42 11.82 -17.82
C ASN A 213 -5.72 10.32 -17.98
N ILE A 214 -6.91 9.90 -17.54
CA ILE A 214 -7.38 8.53 -17.66
C ILE A 214 -8.49 8.47 -18.70
N SER A 215 -8.30 7.66 -19.73
CA SER A 215 -9.33 7.36 -20.72
C SER A 215 -9.92 5.97 -20.49
N TYR A 216 -11.19 5.81 -20.84
CA TYR A 216 -11.96 4.59 -20.60
C TYR A 216 -12.57 4.06 -21.89
N TYR A 217 -12.80 2.75 -21.95
CA TYR A 217 -13.53 2.11 -23.03
C TYR A 217 -15.05 2.22 -22.88
N ASP A 218 -15.53 2.38 -21.65
CA ASP A 218 -16.94 2.39 -21.29
C ASP A 218 -17.39 3.76 -20.76
N ALA A 219 -18.69 4.04 -20.91
CA ALA A 219 -19.31 5.24 -20.33
C ALA A 219 -19.36 5.19 -18.79
N GLU A 220 -19.36 3.98 -18.21
CA GLU A 220 -19.38 3.75 -16.76
C GLU A 220 -18.01 3.88 -16.08
N GLN A 221 -16.93 4.13 -16.85
CA GLN A 221 -15.56 4.31 -16.37
C GLN A 221 -15.00 3.12 -15.55
N LYS A 222 -15.41 1.89 -15.84
CA LYS A 222 -14.90 0.67 -15.19
C LYS A 222 -13.73 0.06 -15.96
N LYS A 223 -13.64 0.31 -17.27
CA LYS A 223 -12.62 -0.27 -18.15
C LYS A 223 -11.64 0.79 -18.62
N ILE A 224 -10.49 0.87 -17.95
CA ILE A 224 -9.44 1.82 -18.30
C ILE A 224 -8.82 1.41 -19.65
N LYS A 225 -8.68 2.38 -20.53
CA LYS A 225 -8.02 2.25 -21.83
C LYS A 225 -6.58 2.73 -21.78
N GLU A 226 -6.34 3.89 -21.19
CA GLU A 226 -5.04 4.53 -21.18
C GLU A 226 -4.91 5.46 -19.97
N ILE A 227 -3.71 5.54 -19.43
CA ILE A 227 -3.33 6.36 -18.30
C ILE A 227 -2.08 7.14 -18.71
N ILE A 228 -2.24 8.45 -18.84
CA ILE A 228 -1.15 9.38 -19.10
C ILE A 228 -0.84 10.09 -17.79
N PRO A 229 0.33 9.85 -17.18
CA PRO A 229 0.68 10.41 -15.88
C PRO A 229 0.94 11.91 -16.03
N VAL A 230 0.30 12.71 -15.20
CA VAL A 230 0.56 14.15 -15.09
C VAL A 230 0.95 14.44 -13.65
N VAL A 231 2.07 15.15 -13.50
CA VAL A 231 2.63 15.50 -12.20
C VAL A 231 3.09 16.95 -12.26
N PHE A 232 2.49 17.80 -11.42
CA PHE A 232 2.73 19.23 -11.39
C PHE A 232 2.51 19.90 -12.76
N GLY A 233 1.43 19.49 -13.45
CA GLY A 233 1.06 20.00 -14.77
C GLY A 233 1.94 19.53 -15.94
N LYS A 234 2.89 18.62 -15.72
CA LYS A 234 3.76 18.06 -16.77
C LYS A 234 3.48 16.57 -16.97
N ILE A 235 3.51 16.11 -18.21
CA ILE A 235 3.31 14.70 -18.55
C ILE A 235 4.59 13.94 -18.20
N ARG A 236 4.63 13.39 -16.99
CA ARG A 236 5.80 12.70 -16.45
C ARG A 236 5.40 11.55 -15.54
N GLY A 237 6.02 10.38 -15.73
CA GLY A 237 5.81 9.20 -14.90
C GLY A 237 5.55 7.94 -15.71
N GLN A 238 4.92 6.95 -15.06
CA GLN A 238 4.58 5.66 -15.68
C GLN A 238 3.36 5.79 -16.59
N TYR A 239 3.55 5.63 -17.90
CA TYR A 239 2.51 5.52 -18.91
C TYR A 239 2.01 4.09 -19.03
N ARG A 240 0.70 3.92 -19.16
CA ARG A 240 0.08 2.60 -19.33
C ARG A 240 -1.12 2.64 -20.26
N ALA A 241 -1.19 1.67 -21.15
CA ALA A 241 -2.37 1.38 -21.96
C ALA A 241 -2.82 -0.07 -21.76
N PHE A 242 -4.12 -0.29 -21.88
CA PHE A 242 -4.76 -1.59 -21.67
C PHE A 242 -5.64 -1.95 -22.87
N TYR A 243 -5.87 -3.25 -23.07
CA TYR A 243 -6.89 -3.77 -23.96
C TYR A 243 -8.27 -3.70 -23.32
N ALA A 244 -9.34 -3.84 -24.10
CA ALA A 244 -10.72 -3.82 -23.60
C ALA A 244 -11.02 -4.97 -22.60
N GLY A 245 -10.23 -6.06 -22.66
CA GLY A 245 -10.24 -7.16 -21.70
C GLY A 245 -9.52 -6.85 -20.37
N GLY A 246 -8.87 -5.69 -20.22
CA GLY A 246 -8.12 -5.28 -19.03
C GLY A 246 -6.65 -5.72 -19.01
N ASN A 247 -6.20 -6.51 -19.99
CA ASN A 247 -4.80 -6.90 -20.13
C ASN A 247 -3.94 -5.69 -20.53
N LEU A 248 -2.70 -5.64 -20.01
CA LEU A 248 -1.75 -4.59 -20.35
C LEU A 248 -1.43 -4.66 -21.84
N LYS A 249 -1.43 -3.51 -22.50
CA LYS A 249 -1.14 -3.33 -23.93
C LYS A 249 0.24 -2.71 -24.13
N GLU A 250 0.53 -1.65 -23.40
CA GLU A 250 1.78 -0.91 -23.50
C GLU A 250 2.10 -0.30 -22.13
N GLU A 251 3.37 -0.34 -21.73
CA GLU A 251 3.86 0.43 -20.58
C GLU A 251 5.24 1.03 -20.84
N GLY A 252 5.50 2.16 -20.21
CA GLY A 252 6.78 2.86 -20.33
C GLY A 252 6.84 4.10 -19.45
N VAL A 253 7.91 4.86 -19.54
CA VAL A 253 8.08 6.11 -18.79
C VAL A 253 8.04 7.29 -19.74
N LEU A 254 7.25 8.30 -19.38
CA LEU A 254 7.24 9.61 -20.02
C LEU A 254 8.02 10.62 -19.16
N ASP A 255 8.80 11.46 -19.80
CA ASP A 255 9.44 12.64 -19.20
C ASP A 255 9.15 13.86 -20.08
N ASP A 256 8.32 14.78 -19.59
CA ASP A 256 7.80 15.94 -20.32
C ASP A 256 7.26 15.58 -21.72
N ASN A 257 6.39 14.56 -21.78
CA ASN A 257 5.78 14.02 -23.01
C ASN A 257 6.75 13.26 -23.96
N VAL A 258 8.01 13.06 -23.57
CA VAL A 258 9.00 12.26 -24.32
C VAL A 258 9.07 10.85 -23.75
N ARG A 259 9.09 9.84 -24.62
CA ARG A 259 9.29 8.44 -24.24
C ARG A 259 10.74 8.23 -23.79
N VAL A 260 10.95 7.79 -22.56
CA VAL A 260 12.29 7.54 -22.00
C VAL A 260 12.41 6.11 -21.46
N GLY A 261 13.63 5.58 -21.44
CA GLY A 261 13.92 4.26 -20.90
C GLY A 261 13.25 3.12 -21.67
N ARG A 262 12.81 2.09 -20.95
CA ARG A 262 12.24 0.88 -21.57
C ARG A 262 10.75 1.01 -21.80
N TRP A 263 10.33 0.70 -23.01
CA TRP A 263 8.94 0.65 -23.42
C TRP A 263 8.59 -0.76 -23.85
N ARG A 264 7.52 -1.30 -23.28
CA ARG A 264 7.11 -2.69 -23.49
C ARG A 264 5.70 -2.72 -24.05
N GLU A 265 5.55 -3.40 -25.17
CA GLU A 265 4.26 -3.71 -25.79
C GLU A 265 3.93 -5.18 -25.54
N TYR A 266 2.65 -5.48 -25.37
CA TYR A 266 2.15 -6.80 -25.03
C TYR A 266 1.06 -7.25 -25.99
N TYR A 267 0.92 -8.55 -26.16
CA TYR A 267 -0.23 -9.16 -26.80
C TYR A 267 -1.44 -9.18 -25.87
N GLU A 268 -2.64 -9.13 -26.45
CA GLU A 268 -3.91 -9.17 -25.71
C GLU A 268 -4.16 -10.50 -24.98
N PHE A 269 -3.61 -11.60 -25.50
CA PHE A 269 -3.82 -12.93 -24.92
C PHE A 269 -2.69 -13.33 -23.96
N GLY A 270 -3.03 -14.21 -23.02
CA GLY A 270 -2.17 -14.64 -21.92
C GLY A 270 -2.46 -13.88 -20.62
N SER A 271 -2.42 -14.58 -19.49
CA SER A 271 -2.66 -13.98 -18.17
C SER A 271 -1.57 -12.93 -17.87
N GLY A 272 -1.95 -11.65 -17.88
CA GLY A 272 -1.05 -10.52 -17.63
C GLY A 272 -0.38 -9.92 -18.87
N GLY A 273 -0.73 -10.37 -20.08
CA GLY A 273 -0.14 -9.90 -21.34
C GLY A 273 1.21 -10.56 -21.62
N ARG A 274 1.36 -11.16 -22.81
CA ARG A 274 2.66 -11.69 -23.26
C ARG A 274 3.48 -10.59 -23.90
N LEU A 275 4.74 -10.42 -23.49
CA LEU A 275 5.64 -9.42 -24.08
C LEU A 275 5.74 -9.65 -25.60
N LYS A 276 5.42 -8.62 -26.37
CA LYS A 276 5.49 -8.57 -27.83
C LYS A 276 6.76 -7.88 -28.29
N LYS A 277 6.98 -6.64 -27.83
CA LYS A 277 8.15 -5.82 -28.17
C LYS A 277 8.69 -5.12 -26.94
N GLU A 278 9.99 -5.02 -26.84
CA GLU A 278 10.69 -4.17 -25.89
C GLU A 278 11.58 -3.20 -26.66
N TRP A 279 11.34 -1.91 -26.48
CA TRP A 279 12.12 -0.81 -27.03
C TRP A 279 12.94 -0.16 -25.92
N ARG A 280 14.10 0.38 -26.29
CA ARG A 280 14.94 1.21 -25.45
C ARG A 280 15.05 2.59 -26.07
N TYR A 281 14.49 3.56 -25.37
CA TYR A 281 14.64 4.98 -25.65
C TYR A 281 15.81 5.53 -24.84
N GLY A 282 16.18 6.77 -25.15
CA GLY A 282 17.15 7.54 -24.40
C GLY A 282 16.84 7.58 -22.90
N LYS A 283 17.88 7.78 -22.09
CA LYS A 283 17.77 7.73 -20.62
C LYS A 283 16.85 8.82 -20.07
N ASP A 284 16.88 9.98 -20.71
CA ASP A 284 16.08 11.16 -20.37
C ASP A 284 15.61 11.86 -21.65
N LYS A 285 14.88 12.96 -21.49
CA LYS A 285 14.32 13.74 -22.59
C LYS A 285 15.36 14.50 -23.43
N PHE A 286 16.60 14.64 -22.97
CA PHE A 286 17.67 15.35 -23.68
C PHE A 286 18.54 14.40 -24.50
N ASP A 287 18.47 13.11 -24.20
CA ASP A 287 19.14 12.07 -24.95
C ASP A 287 18.58 11.99 -26.38
N THR A 288 19.47 12.11 -27.36
CA THR A 288 19.14 12.11 -28.79
C THR A 288 19.30 10.70 -29.41
N GLN A 289 19.54 9.67 -28.58
CA GLN A 289 19.58 8.29 -29.03
C GLN A 289 18.28 7.89 -29.73
N GLU A 290 18.39 7.34 -30.94
CA GLU A 290 17.26 6.76 -31.64
C GLU A 290 16.74 5.51 -30.90
N PRO A 291 15.42 5.31 -30.82
CA PRO A 291 14.86 4.17 -30.09
C PRO A 291 15.29 2.84 -30.72
N GLU A 292 15.91 1.99 -29.91
CA GLU A 292 16.41 0.68 -30.33
C GLU A 292 15.41 -0.41 -29.94
N LEU A 293 15.05 -1.27 -30.88
CA LEU A 293 14.32 -2.49 -30.57
C LEU A 293 15.26 -3.44 -29.83
N VAL A 294 14.97 -3.75 -28.57
CA VAL A 294 15.78 -4.65 -27.74
C VAL A 294 15.37 -6.09 -27.98
N GLN A 295 14.06 -6.34 -28.03
CA GLN A 295 13.52 -7.68 -28.13
C GLN A 295 12.16 -7.67 -28.84
N GLU A 296 11.94 -8.65 -29.70
CA GLU A 296 10.64 -8.98 -30.26
C GLU A 296 10.36 -10.48 -30.07
N ARG A 297 9.14 -10.80 -29.64
CA ARG A 297 8.67 -12.16 -29.43
C ARG A 297 7.39 -12.39 -30.22
N ASP A 298 7.19 -13.64 -30.64
CA ASP A 298 5.93 -14.06 -31.23
C ASP A 298 4.82 -14.23 -30.18
N ALA A 299 3.61 -14.54 -30.66
CA ALA A 299 2.47 -14.86 -29.82
C ALA A 299 2.72 -16.04 -28.85
N GLN A 300 3.57 -16.99 -29.23
CA GLN A 300 3.88 -18.17 -28.42
C GLN A 300 4.97 -17.87 -27.37
N GLY A 301 5.59 -16.69 -27.42
CA GLY A 301 6.67 -16.25 -26.54
C GLY A 301 8.08 -16.60 -27.07
N LYS A 302 8.19 -17.15 -28.28
CA LYS A 302 9.46 -17.42 -28.95
C LYS A 302 10.09 -16.09 -29.37
N ILE A 303 11.38 -15.94 -29.09
CA ILE A 303 12.15 -14.76 -29.45
C ILE A 303 12.36 -14.77 -30.97
N ILE A 304 11.83 -13.75 -31.65
CA ILE A 304 12.01 -13.53 -33.09
C ILE A 304 13.31 -12.74 -33.30
N PHE A 305 13.48 -11.71 -32.49
CA PHE A 305 14.63 -10.82 -32.54
C PHE A 305 15.06 -10.46 -31.12
N GLN A 306 16.36 -10.40 -30.90
CA GLN A 306 16.94 -9.86 -29.68
C GLN A 306 18.27 -9.24 -30.01
N ILE A 307 18.47 -8.00 -29.57
CA ILE A 307 19.75 -7.34 -29.73
C ILE A 307 20.80 -8.12 -28.91
N GLN A 308 21.88 -8.53 -29.55
CA GLN A 308 23.02 -9.06 -28.82
C GLN A 308 23.68 -7.89 -28.11
N ASN A 309 23.48 -7.77 -26.80
CA ASN A 309 24.38 -6.94 -26.01
C ASN A 309 25.78 -7.54 -26.21
N LYS A 310 26.64 -6.84 -26.96
CA LYS A 310 28.08 -6.97 -26.72
C LYS A 310 28.27 -6.48 -25.28
N LEU A 311 28.30 -7.41 -24.31
CA LEU A 311 28.91 -7.11 -23.04
C LEU A 311 30.31 -6.60 -23.40
N GLY A 312 30.57 -5.33 -23.09
CA GLY A 312 31.89 -4.75 -23.27
C GLY A 312 32.93 -5.60 -22.56
N GLU A 313 34.01 -5.87 -23.28
CA GLU A 313 35.34 -6.10 -22.73
C GLU A 313 35.78 -4.93 -21.84
#